data_AF-A0A820R121-F1
#
_entry.id   AF-A0A820R121-F1
#
_cell.length_a   1.000
_cell.length_b   1.000
_cell.length_c   1.000
_cell.angle_alpha   90.00
_cell.angle_beta   90.00
_cell.angle_gamma   90.00
#
_symmetry.space_group_name_H-M   'P 1'
#
loop_
_entity.id
_entity.type
_entity.pdbx_description
1 polymer ?
#
loop_
_entity_poly.entity_id
_entity_poly.type
_entity_poly.pdbx_seq_one_letter_code
_entity_poly.pdbx_strand_id
1 'polypeptide(L)'
;MPPSYTYFYSTARASLTQTRIWFDECSHFDSKVAINNIVLLYQIEKGSLSIDRLRRALRFVTLKHGSLRTLFFIDPTTNCLMQRIIQPEDPEKELFAFVETKIENDFDLKAIIKNDKYNRTLFDLSSGRNFHVNIITQRQDNCGLLQKGDFLLFNFHQIAFDIPSLDLFHQDLRKAYDYQVELSCTDNQLLYIDYAAAEQFRPMKLAEVFWHELMFDFDWHSGFTLPIDHRRDSNEKPIGLAYRVEFTFDDDIVISQSNRFMRWYECSQAIPSRTERLDWDIYQSVCTRVVQHSKSIRM
;
A
#
# COMPACT_ATOMS: atom_id res chain seq x y z
N MET A 1 -21.50 -34.17 -4.81
CA MET A 1 -20.67 -33.11 -5.43
C MET A 1 -21.10 -31.79 -4.84
N PRO A 2 -20.21 -30.95 -4.28
CA PRO A 2 -20.62 -29.63 -3.85
C PRO A 2 -20.98 -28.80 -5.09
N PRO A 3 -21.96 -27.89 -5.01
CA PRO A 3 -22.33 -27.04 -6.13
C PRO A 3 -21.12 -26.23 -6.59
N SER A 4 -20.98 -26.08 -7.91
CA SER A 4 -20.06 -25.12 -8.53
C SER A 4 -20.49 -23.71 -8.15
N TYR A 5 -20.02 -23.22 -7.01
CA TYR A 5 -20.32 -21.90 -6.49
C TYR A 5 -19.34 -20.88 -7.05
N THR A 6 -19.64 -20.33 -8.22
CA THR A 6 -19.14 -19.02 -8.61
C THR A 6 -20.14 -17.99 -8.10
N TYR A 7 -20.12 -17.73 -6.78
CA TYR A 7 -20.79 -16.57 -6.23
C TYR A 7 -19.85 -15.38 -6.39
N PHE A 8 -20.15 -14.48 -7.33
CA PHE A 8 -19.50 -13.17 -7.38
C PHE A 8 -20.21 -12.26 -6.39
N TYR A 9 -19.65 -12.14 -5.19
CA TYR A 9 -20.22 -11.23 -4.20
C TYR A 9 -19.90 -9.79 -4.62
N SER A 10 -20.91 -8.95 -4.77
CA SER A 10 -20.70 -7.50 -4.87
C SER A 10 -20.74 -6.83 -3.48
N THR A 11 -21.38 -7.47 -2.52
CA THR A 11 -21.47 -7.06 -1.12
C THR A 11 -21.34 -8.28 -0.22
N ALA A 12 -20.52 -8.19 0.82
CA ALA A 12 -20.33 -9.26 1.80
C ALA A 12 -19.87 -8.66 3.14
N ARG A 13 -19.77 -9.50 4.18
CA ARG A 13 -19.11 -9.11 5.42
C ARG A 13 -17.62 -8.86 5.16
N ALA A 14 -17.05 -7.88 5.85
CA ALA A 14 -15.61 -7.66 5.83
C ALA A 14 -14.87 -8.87 6.42
N SER A 15 -13.63 -9.09 5.99
CA SER A 15 -12.80 -10.13 6.59
C SER A 15 -12.51 -9.82 8.06
N LEU A 16 -12.08 -10.83 8.83
CA LEU A 16 -11.65 -10.64 10.22
C LEU A 16 -10.49 -9.64 10.31
N THR A 17 -9.58 -9.65 9.34
CA THR A 17 -8.47 -8.69 9.25
C THR A 17 -8.98 -7.26 8.99
N GLN A 18 -9.87 -7.07 8.02
CA GLN A 18 -10.46 -5.75 7.74
C GLN A 18 -11.27 -5.22 8.92
N THR A 19 -12.00 -6.10 9.59
CA THR A 19 -12.80 -5.80 10.78
C THR A 19 -11.90 -5.30 11.91
N ARG A 20 -10.78 -5.99 12.17
CA ARG A 20 -9.78 -5.52 13.14
C ARG A 20 -9.21 -4.15 12.75
N ILE A 21 -8.76 -3.97 11.51
CA ILE A 21 -8.19 -2.69 11.04
C ILE A 21 -9.18 -1.54 11.26
N TRP A 22 -10.45 -1.75 10.90
CA TRP A 22 -11.52 -0.79 11.08
C TRP A 22 -11.75 -0.45 12.55
N PHE A 23 -11.87 -1.47 13.42
CA PHE A 23 -12.05 -1.24 14.85
C PHE A 23 -10.82 -0.60 15.49
N ASP A 24 -9.61 -0.97 15.10
CA ASP A 24 -8.39 -0.33 15.60
C ASP A 24 -8.40 1.17 15.25
N GLU A 25 -8.87 1.53 14.07
CA GLU A 25 -8.98 2.91 13.63
C GLU A 25 -10.12 3.70 14.30
N CYS A 26 -11.28 3.06 14.54
CA CYS A 26 -12.43 3.67 15.20
C CYS A 26 -12.33 3.73 16.73
N SER A 27 -11.80 2.69 17.37
CA SER A 27 -11.90 2.45 18.81
C SER A 27 -10.69 2.92 19.61
N HIS A 28 -9.48 2.82 19.05
CA HIS A 28 -8.26 3.12 19.83
C HIS A 28 -7.90 4.60 19.85
N PHE A 29 -8.54 5.44 19.01
CA PHE A 29 -7.99 6.76 18.74
C PHE A 29 -9.06 7.84 18.59
N ASP A 30 -9.24 8.60 19.67
CA ASP A 30 -9.51 10.06 19.62
C ASP A 30 -8.30 10.84 19.01
N SER A 31 -7.33 10.11 18.45
CA SER A 31 -6.08 10.62 17.93
C SER A 31 -6.28 11.12 16.49
N LYS A 32 -5.82 12.33 16.21
CA LYS A 32 -5.78 12.96 14.87
C LYS A 32 -4.84 12.27 13.88
N VAL A 33 -4.31 11.07 14.18
CA VAL A 33 -3.20 10.42 13.46
C VAL A 33 -3.64 9.10 12.82
N ALA A 34 -3.31 8.92 11.54
CA ALA A 34 -3.52 7.67 10.82
C ALA A 34 -2.44 6.64 11.16
N ILE A 35 -2.85 5.38 11.29
CA ILE A 35 -1.96 4.24 11.57
C ILE A 35 -1.90 3.22 10.42
N ASN A 36 -2.91 3.20 9.58
CA ASN A 36 -3.12 2.17 8.55
C ASN A 36 -2.77 2.68 7.14
N ASN A 37 -2.04 3.78 7.04
CA ASN A 37 -1.62 4.35 5.76
C ASN A 37 -0.32 3.68 5.29
N ILE A 38 -0.36 3.01 4.15
CA ILE A 38 0.81 2.48 3.45
C ILE A 38 1.30 3.55 2.47
N VAL A 39 2.48 4.12 2.73
CA VAL A 39 3.06 5.21 1.93
C VAL A 39 4.27 4.69 1.16
N LEU A 40 4.25 4.81 -0.17
CA LEU A 40 5.29 4.33 -1.07
C LEU A 40 5.78 5.48 -1.96
N LEU A 41 7.05 5.85 -1.80
CA LEU A 41 7.69 6.93 -2.56
C LEU A 41 8.53 6.36 -3.70
N TYR A 42 8.33 6.89 -4.90
CA TYR A 42 9.10 6.58 -6.10
C TYR A 42 9.73 7.86 -6.62
N GLN A 43 11.02 7.80 -6.95
CA GLN A 43 11.73 8.87 -7.62
C GLN A 43 11.96 8.50 -9.09
N ILE A 44 11.73 9.46 -9.98
CA ILE A 44 12.09 9.28 -11.39
C ILE A 44 13.61 9.47 -11.51
N GLU A 45 14.30 8.39 -11.86
CA GLU A 45 15.76 8.40 -12.04
C GLU A 45 16.18 8.60 -13.51
N LYS A 46 15.39 8.04 -14.43
CA LYS A 46 15.70 7.98 -15.86
C LYS A 46 14.43 8.13 -16.69
N GLY A 47 14.58 8.77 -17.85
CA GLY A 47 13.49 8.96 -18.80
C GLY A 47 12.46 9.98 -18.34
N SER A 48 11.28 9.90 -18.94
CA SER A 48 10.13 10.76 -18.61
C SER A 48 8.84 9.94 -18.56
N LEU A 49 7.97 10.22 -17.60
CA LEU A 49 6.69 9.55 -17.42
C LEU A 49 5.54 10.51 -17.73
N SER A 50 4.62 10.14 -18.62
CA SER A 50 3.43 10.95 -18.90
C SER A 50 2.40 10.81 -17.80
N ILE A 51 2.00 11.95 -17.22
CA ILE A 51 1.02 12.03 -16.13
C ILE A 51 -0.34 11.52 -16.60
N ASP A 52 -0.79 11.89 -17.79
CA ASP A 52 -2.07 11.43 -18.34
C ASP A 52 -2.10 9.92 -18.61
N ARG A 53 -1.00 9.38 -19.13
CA ARG A 53 -0.87 7.92 -19.33
C ARG A 53 -0.88 7.19 -17.99
N LEU A 54 -0.24 7.75 -16.97
CA LEU A 54 -0.24 7.21 -15.61
C LEU A 54 -1.64 7.24 -15.02
N ARG A 55 -2.35 8.38 -15.10
CA ARG A 55 -3.72 8.53 -14.59
C ARG A 55 -4.66 7.49 -15.22
N ARG A 56 -4.60 7.30 -16.54
CA ARG A 56 -5.37 6.24 -17.22
C ARG A 56 -4.97 4.83 -16.81
N ALA A 57 -3.67 4.56 -16.68
CA ALA A 57 -3.18 3.25 -16.27
C ALA A 57 -3.66 2.88 -14.87
N LEU A 58 -3.59 3.81 -13.92
CA LEU A 58 -4.09 3.63 -12.56
C LEU A 58 -5.59 3.36 -12.55
N ARG A 59 -6.36 4.03 -13.41
CA ARG A 59 -7.78 3.72 -13.60
C ARG A 59 -7.99 2.27 -14.02
N PHE A 60 -7.28 1.77 -15.01
CA PHE A 60 -7.39 0.37 -15.44
C PHE A 60 -7.01 -0.63 -14.34
N VAL A 61 -5.99 -0.33 -13.54
CA VAL A 61 -5.60 -1.15 -12.38
C VAL A 61 -6.71 -1.16 -11.32
N THR A 62 -7.28 -0.01 -10.98
CA THR A 62 -8.38 0.11 -10.02
C THR A 62 -9.67 -0.59 -10.50
N LEU A 63 -9.95 -0.57 -11.80
CA LEU A 63 -11.08 -1.30 -12.38
C LEU A 63 -10.90 -2.81 -12.24
N LYS A 64 -9.71 -3.32 -12.54
CA LYS A 64 -9.35 -4.74 -12.40
C LYS A 64 -9.41 -5.21 -10.95
N HIS A 65 -8.83 -4.44 -10.02
CA HIS A 65 -8.70 -4.82 -8.61
C HIS A 65 -9.85 -4.24 -7.78
N GLY A 66 -10.90 -5.04 -7.59
CA GLY A 66 -12.09 -4.63 -6.83
C GLY A 66 -11.81 -4.11 -5.41
N SER A 67 -10.75 -4.60 -4.75
CA SER A 67 -10.35 -4.14 -3.41
C SER A 67 -10.05 -2.63 -3.36
N LEU A 68 -9.43 -2.07 -4.40
CA LEU A 68 -9.06 -0.66 -4.46
C LEU A 68 -10.27 0.28 -4.59
N ARG A 69 -11.43 -0.24 -4.99
CA ARG A 69 -12.72 0.47 -5.15
C ARG A 69 -13.83 -0.11 -4.27
N THR A 70 -13.46 -0.71 -3.15
CA THR A 70 -14.40 -1.28 -2.18
C THR A 70 -14.73 -0.25 -1.12
N LEU A 71 -16.02 -0.02 -0.88
CA LEU A 71 -16.47 0.79 0.25
C LEU A 71 -16.77 -0.07 1.48
N PHE A 72 -16.67 0.55 2.65
CA PHE A 72 -16.87 -0.10 3.96
C PHE A 72 -17.93 0.65 4.77
N PHE A 73 -18.83 -0.09 5.41
CA PHE A 73 -19.90 0.48 6.22
C PHE A 73 -20.38 -0.50 7.29
N ILE A 74 -20.94 0.01 8.38
CA ILE A 74 -21.61 -0.80 9.39
C ILE A 74 -23.04 -1.06 8.95
N ASP A 75 -23.44 -2.33 8.91
CA ASP A 75 -24.85 -2.70 8.73
C ASP A 75 -25.63 -2.36 10.01
N PRO A 76 -26.65 -1.48 9.96
CA PRO A 76 -27.40 -1.08 11.15
C PRO A 76 -28.22 -2.22 11.78
N THR A 77 -28.50 -3.28 11.04
CA THR A 77 -29.31 -4.42 11.51
C THR A 77 -28.44 -5.46 12.22
N THR A 78 -27.28 -5.77 11.63
CA THR A 78 -26.39 -6.82 12.14
C THR A 78 -25.23 -6.29 12.97
N ASN A 79 -25.03 -4.96 12.98
CA ASN A 79 -23.89 -4.27 13.60
C ASN A 79 -22.52 -4.84 13.15
N CYS A 80 -22.46 -5.39 11.94
CA CYS A 80 -21.26 -5.96 11.36
C CYS A 80 -20.64 -5.00 10.34
N LEU A 81 -19.31 -5.00 10.25
CA LEU A 81 -18.62 -4.33 9.15
C LEU A 81 -18.88 -5.08 7.85
N MET A 82 -19.42 -4.36 6.88
CA MET A 82 -19.70 -4.82 5.54
C MET A 82 -18.75 -4.15 4.55
N GLN A 83 -18.53 -4.83 3.44
CA GLN A 83 -17.80 -4.31 2.31
C GLN A 83 -18.62 -4.45 1.03
N ARG A 84 -18.50 -3.48 0.12
CA ARG A 84 -19.17 -3.50 -1.18
C ARG A 84 -18.23 -2.99 -2.26
N ILE A 85 -18.08 -3.77 -3.32
CA ILE A 85 -17.31 -3.36 -4.50
C ILE A 85 -18.16 -2.36 -5.29
N ILE A 86 -17.63 -1.17 -5.54
CA ILE A 86 -18.30 -0.15 -6.34
C ILE A 86 -18.22 -0.55 -7.81
N GLN A 87 -19.37 -0.75 -8.45
CA GLN A 87 -19.39 -0.95 -9.89
C GLN A 87 -19.17 0.39 -10.61
N PRO A 88 -18.22 0.46 -11.56
CA PRO A 88 -17.89 1.68 -12.29
C PRO A 88 -18.89 1.85 -13.45
N GLU A 89 -20.15 2.09 -13.10
CA GLU A 89 -21.23 2.36 -14.07
C GLU A 89 -21.04 3.73 -14.73
N ASP A 90 -20.44 4.66 -13.99
CA ASP A 90 -20.08 6.00 -14.45
C ASP A 90 -18.59 6.06 -14.84
N PRO A 91 -18.27 6.27 -16.14
CA PRO A 91 -16.91 6.47 -16.61
C PRO A 91 -16.22 7.70 -16.02
N GLU A 92 -16.95 8.68 -15.49
CA GLU A 92 -16.37 9.90 -14.91
C GLU A 92 -16.18 9.80 -13.40
N LYS A 93 -16.71 8.77 -12.75
CA LYS A 93 -16.55 8.60 -11.31
C LYS A 93 -15.08 8.45 -10.93
N GLU A 94 -14.60 9.34 -10.07
CA GLU A 94 -13.29 9.25 -9.47
C GLU A 94 -13.24 8.07 -8.48
N LEU A 95 -12.41 7.07 -8.81
CA LEU A 95 -12.23 5.88 -7.98
C LEU A 95 -11.05 6.01 -7.00
N PHE A 96 -10.22 7.04 -7.17
CA PHE A 96 -9.05 7.33 -6.34
C PHE A 96 -8.72 8.82 -6.44
N ALA A 97 -8.04 9.35 -5.43
CA ALA A 97 -7.58 10.73 -5.46
C ALA A 97 -6.26 10.84 -6.24
N PHE A 98 -6.15 11.83 -7.11
CA PHE A 98 -4.95 12.10 -7.90
C PHE A 98 -4.63 13.59 -7.84
N VAL A 99 -3.56 13.93 -7.12
CA VAL A 99 -3.16 15.31 -6.84
C VAL A 99 -1.79 15.57 -7.44
N GLU A 100 -1.58 16.79 -7.91
CA GLU A 100 -0.28 17.28 -8.38
C GLU A 100 0.19 18.39 -7.44
N THR A 101 1.34 18.19 -6.80
CA THR A 101 1.93 19.12 -5.83
C THR A 101 3.28 19.63 -6.34
N LYS A 102 3.50 20.94 -6.20
CA LYS A 102 4.79 21.56 -6.48
C LYS A 102 5.54 21.76 -5.17
N ILE A 103 6.85 21.48 -5.20
CA ILE A 103 7.75 21.67 -4.05
C ILE A 103 8.91 22.56 -4.45
N GLU A 104 9.44 23.32 -3.50
CA GLU A 104 10.62 24.17 -3.72
C GLU A 104 11.90 23.48 -3.25
N ASN A 105 11.78 22.60 -2.25
CA ASN A 105 12.92 21.95 -1.61
C ASN A 105 12.54 20.58 -1.00
N ASP A 106 13.55 19.86 -0.52
CA ASP A 106 13.36 18.53 0.08
C ASP A 106 12.64 18.56 1.43
N PHE A 107 12.59 19.71 2.11
CA PHE A 107 11.81 19.85 3.34
C PHE A 107 10.31 19.77 3.07
N ASP A 108 9.85 20.36 1.96
CA ASP A 108 8.47 20.25 1.51
C ASP A 108 8.09 18.79 1.21
N LEU A 109 8.99 18.04 0.54
CA LEU A 109 8.80 16.62 0.28
C LEU A 109 8.63 15.83 1.58
N LYS A 110 9.52 16.05 2.57
CA LYS A 110 9.43 15.40 3.88
C LYS A 110 8.14 15.77 4.61
N ALA A 111 7.69 17.01 4.51
CA ALA A 111 6.44 17.45 5.09
C ALA A 111 5.23 16.76 4.45
N ILE A 112 5.20 16.61 3.12
CA ILE A 112 4.15 15.89 2.39
C ILE A 112 4.10 14.42 2.82
N ILE A 113 5.24 13.72 2.82
CA ILE A 113 5.32 12.31 3.22
C ILE A 113 4.82 12.13 4.65
N LYS A 114 5.25 13.01 5.57
CA LYS A 114 4.82 12.99 6.96
C LYS A 114 3.32 13.25 7.08
N ASN A 115 2.79 14.20 6.33
CA ASN A 115 1.36 14.49 6.30
C ASN A 115 0.59 13.25 5.83
N ASP A 116 0.90 12.70 4.66
CA ASP A 116 0.18 11.57 4.10
C ASP A 116 0.25 10.31 5.00
N LYS A 117 1.40 10.09 5.66
CA LYS A 117 1.54 8.98 6.61
C LYS A 117 0.59 9.08 7.81
N TYR A 118 0.36 10.29 8.30
CA TYR A 118 -0.38 10.52 9.56
C TYR A 118 -1.75 11.17 9.35
N ASN A 119 -2.14 11.47 8.11
CA ASN A 119 -3.40 12.12 7.79
C ASN A 119 -4.55 11.10 7.74
N ARG A 120 -5.47 11.20 8.70
CA ARG A 120 -6.66 10.35 8.80
C ARG A 120 -7.70 10.64 7.73
N THR A 121 -7.74 11.84 7.18
CA THR A 121 -8.72 12.24 6.17
C THR A 121 -8.18 12.05 4.75
N LEU A 122 -7.03 11.38 4.60
CA LEU A 122 -6.45 11.10 3.29
C LEU A 122 -7.34 10.17 2.45
N PHE A 123 -8.09 9.30 3.12
CA PHE A 123 -8.97 8.31 2.51
C PHE A 123 -10.42 8.53 2.92
N ASP A 124 -11.33 8.05 2.08
CA ASP A 124 -12.75 7.99 2.38
C ASP A 124 -13.27 6.59 2.06
N LEU A 125 -13.16 5.72 3.08
CA LEU A 125 -13.55 4.32 3.01
C LEU A 125 -15.06 4.15 2.76
N SER A 126 -15.88 5.13 3.13
CA SER A 126 -17.33 5.08 2.94
C SER A 126 -17.74 5.28 1.48
N SER A 127 -16.92 5.99 0.69
CA SER A 127 -17.08 6.16 -0.75
C SER A 127 -16.18 5.26 -1.58
N GLY A 128 -15.39 4.40 -0.94
CA GLY A 128 -14.46 3.46 -1.59
C GLY A 128 -13.20 4.09 -2.16
N ARG A 129 -12.85 5.31 -1.72
CA ARG A 129 -11.58 5.97 -2.06
C ARG A 129 -10.49 5.52 -1.10
N ASN A 130 -9.93 4.34 -1.37
CA ASN A 130 -8.90 3.69 -0.54
C ASN A 130 -7.47 3.92 -1.06
N PHE A 131 -7.34 4.67 -2.16
CA PHE A 131 -6.11 4.89 -2.90
C PHE A 131 -5.94 6.37 -3.22
N HIS A 132 -4.76 6.91 -2.93
CA HIS A 132 -4.40 8.31 -3.16
C HIS A 132 -3.02 8.39 -3.82
N VAL A 133 -2.91 9.22 -4.84
CA VAL A 133 -1.68 9.41 -5.61
C VAL A 133 -1.32 10.89 -5.60
N ASN A 134 -0.10 11.20 -5.17
CA ASN A 134 0.45 12.54 -5.25
C ASN A 134 1.65 12.57 -6.21
N ILE A 135 1.53 13.37 -7.25
CA ILE A 135 2.58 13.65 -8.21
C ILE A 135 3.34 14.88 -7.71
N ILE A 136 4.62 14.75 -7.40
CA ILE A 136 5.39 15.80 -6.77
C ILE A 136 6.49 16.26 -7.71
N THR A 137 6.42 17.53 -8.12
CA THR A 137 7.37 18.12 -9.08
C THR A 137 8.10 19.31 -8.49
N GLN A 138 9.38 19.46 -8.84
CA GLN A 138 10.19 20.62 -8.41
C GLN A 138 10.12 21.80 -9.41
N ARG A 139 9.55 21.59 -10.59
CA ARG A 139 9.62 22.53 -11.72
C ARG A 139 8.32 23.31 -11.87
N GLN A 140 8.42 24.54 -12.35
CA GLN A 140 7.24 25.36 -12.63
C GLN A 140 6.56 24.98 -13.97
N ASP A 141 7.32 24.41 -14.91
CA ASP A 141 6.83 24.05 -16.24
C ASP A 141 5.88 22.84 -16.21
N ASN A 142 4.68 23.03 -16.74
CA ASN A 142 3.63 22.01 -16.78
C ASN A 142 3.62 21.31 -18.15
N CYS A 143 4.70 20.57 -18.43
CA CYS A 143 4.83 19.81 -19.68
C CYS A 143 4.05 18.49 -19.69
N GLY A 144 3.28 18.17 -18.64
CA GLY A 144 2.52 16.92 -18.51
C GLY A 144 3.40 15.65 -18.35
N LEU A 145 4.71 15.83 -18.14
CA LEU A 145 5.69 14.76 -17.99
C LEU A 145 6.42 14.91 -16.67
N LEU A 146 6.58 13.80 -15.94
CA LEU A 146 7.55 13.67 -14.86
C LEU A 146 8.90 13.37 -15.44
N GLN A 147 9.94 13.98 -14.87
CA GLN A 147 11.32 13.86 -15.31
C GLN A 147 12.21 13.49 -14.14
N LYS A 148 13.49 13.31 -14.42
CA LYS A 148 14.48 13.02 -13.39
C LYS A 148 14.40 14.02 -12.23
N GLY A 149 14.29 13.48 -11.01
CA GLY A 149 14.17 14.25 -9.78
C GLY A 149 12.73 14.47 -9.29
N ASP A 150 11.72 14.28 -10.14
CA ASP A 150 10.32 14.31 -9.72
C ASP A 150 9.95 13.02 -8.98
N PHE A 151 8.88 13.08 -8.17
CA PHE A 151 8.44 11.97 -7.33
C PHE A 151 6.98 11.58 -7.57
N LEU A 152 6.71 10.32 -7.29
CA LEU A 152 5.38 9.72 -7.28
C LEU A 152 5.17 9.10 -5.90
N LEU A 153 4.16 9.57 -5.20
CA LEU A 153 3.80 9.09 -3.86
C LEU A 153 2.47 8.33 -3.95
N PHE A 154 2.54 7.02 -3.80
CA PHE A 154 1.37 6.16 -3.71
C PHE A 154 1.01 5.94 -2.25
N ASN A 155 -0.26 6.17 -1.92
CA ASN A 155 -0.80 5.95 -0.60
C ASN A 155 -1.97 4.98 -0.70
N PHE A 156 -1.93 3.91 0.09
CA PHE A 156 -3.01 2.94 0.18
C PHE A 156 -3.49 2.82 1.62
N HIS A 157 -4.79 2.64 1.80
CA HIS A 157 -5.32 2.22 3.09
C HIS A 157 -5.12 0.71 3.29
N GLN A 158 -4.55 0.29 4.42
CA GLN A 158 -4.23 -1.11 4.71
C GLN A 158 -5.46 -2.04 4.72
N ILE A 159 -6.66 -1.48 4.90
CA ILE A 159 -7.92 -2.24 4.79
C ILE A 159 -8.17 -2.82 3.37
N ALA A 160 -7.56 -2.23 2.35
CA ALA A 160 -7.78 -2.55 0.94
C ALA A 160 -6.51 -3.03 0.21
N PHE A 161 -5.35 -2.94 0.85
CA PHE A 161 -4.05 -3.23 0.23
C PHE A 161 -3.04 -3.73 1.25
N ASP A 162 -2.16 -4.65 0.84
CA ASP A 162 -1.04 -5.13 1.65
C ASP A 162 0.28 -5.09 0.86
N ILE A 163 1.41 -5.19 1.58
CA ILE A 163 2.74 -5.14 0.95
C ILE A 163 2.96 -6.27 -0.06
N PRO A 164 2.54 -7.53 0.17
CA PRO A 164 2.61 -8.58 -0.84
C PRO A 164 1.87 -8.26 -2.15
N SER A 165 0.78 -7.49 -2.10
CA SER A 165 0.03 -7.05 -3.29
C SER A 165 0.81 -6.06 -4.17
N LEU A 166 1.93 -5.51 -3.69
CA LEU A 166 2.71 -4.51 -4.42
C LEU A 166 3.27 -5.03 -5.75
N ASP A 167 3.78 -6.26 -5.78
CA ASP A 167 4.31 -6.86 -7.01
C ASP A 167 3.22 -6.99 -8.09
N LEU A 168 2.00 -7.37 -7.68
CA LEU A 168 0.85 -7.48 -8.59
C LEU A 168 0.43 -6.10 -9.11
N PHE A 169 0.36 -5.11 -8.22
CA PHE A 169 0.06 -3.73 -8.58
C PHE A 169 1.07 -3.18 -9.60
N HIS A 170 2.38 -3.36 -9.38
CA HIS A 170 3.41 -2.90 -10.32
C HIS A 170 3.34 -3.57 -11.68
N GLN A 171 3.11 -4.89 -11.71
CA GLN A 171 2.99 -5.64 -12.96
C GLN A 171 1.82 -5.14 -13.80
N ASP A 172 0.67 -4.94 -13.16
CA ASP A 172 -0.54 -4.47 -13.83
C ASP A 172 -0.44 -2.99 -14.22
N LEU A 173 0.12 -2.15 -13.36
CA LEU A 173 0.37 -0.73 -13.67
C LEU A 173 1.30 -0.59 -14.87
N ARG A 174 2.38 -1.37 -14.93
CA ARG A 174 3.28 -1.38 -16.09
C ARG A 174 2.54 -1.75 -17.37
N LYS A 175 1.78 -2.85 -17.37
CA LYS A 175 1.02 -3.29 -18.54
C LYS A 175 0.01 -2.23 -18.97
N ALA A 176 -0.78 -1.71 -18.04
CA ALA A 176 -1.77 -0.67 -18.32
C ALA A 176 -1.12 0.61 -18.85
N TYR A 177 0.04 0.99 -18.31
CA TYR A 177 0.78 2.17 -18.73
C TYR A 177 1.37 2.00 -20.14
N ASP A 178 2.03 0.88 -20.41
CA ASP A 178 2.72 0.62 -21.68
C ASP A 178 1.73 0.47 -22.83
N TYR A 179 0.67 -0.32 -22.64
CA TYR A 179 -0.28 -0.67 -23.70
C TYR A 179 -1.51 0.24 -23.74
N GLN A 180 -1.81 1.00 -22.69
CA GLN A 180 -3.00 1.86 -22.60
C GLN A 180 -4.30 1.10 -22.86
N VAL A 181 -4.38 -0.15 -22.39
CA VAL A 181 -5.55 -1.01 -22.50
C VAL A 181 -6.13 -1.32 -21.13
N GLU A 182 -7.45 -1.47 -21.09
CA GLU A 182 -8.13 -2.01 -19.93
C GLU A 182 -7.64 -3.43 -19.65
N LEU A 183 -7.37 -3.71 -18.38
CA LEU A 183 -6.88 -5.02 -17.98
C LEU A 183 -8.07 -5.94 -17.80
N SER A 184 -8.10 -7.04 -18.56
CA SER A 184 -9.15 -8.04 -18.44
C SER A 184 -9.18 -8.64 -17.04
N CYS A 185 -10.31 -8.50 -16.35
CA CYS A 185 -10.68 -9.40 -15.26
C CYS A 185 -11.27 -10.64 -15.93
N THR A 186 -10.59 -11.78 -15.89
CA THR A 186 -11.21 -13.00 -16.39
C THR A 186 -12.38 -13.33 -15.47
N ASP A 187 -13.54 -13.67 -16.02
CA ASP A 187 -14.75 -13.94 -15.23
C ASP A 187 -14.55 -14.97 -14.10
N ASN A 188 -13.50 -15.79 -14.12
CA ASN A 188 -13.16 -16.75 -13.05
C ASN A 188 -12.12 -16.27 -12.01
N GLN A 189 -11.79 -14.98 -11.94
CA GLN A 189 -10.87 -14.47 -10.92
C GLN A 189 -11.57 -14.34 -9.57
N LEU A 190 -11.07 -15.07 -8.57
CA LEU A 190 -11.46 -14.87 -7.17
C LEU A 190 -11.07 -13.47 -6.72
N LEU A 191 -12.05 -12.71 -6.25
CA LEU A 191 -11.85 -11.40 -5.66
C LEU A 191 -11.64 -11.53 -4.14
N TYR A 192 -11.06 -10.50 -3.53
CA TYR A 192 -10.87 -10.46 -2.08
C TYR A 192 -12.19 -10.61 -1.31
N ILE A 193 -13.29 -10.07 -1.86
CA ILE A 193 -14.63 -10.18 -1.25
C ILE A 193 -15.12 -11.63 -1.19
N ASP A 194 -14.74 -12.47 -2.16
CA ASP A 194 -15.10 -13.89 -2.17
C ASP A 194 -14.32 -14.63 -1.07
N TYR A 195 -13.05 -14.28 -0.87
CA TYR A 195 -12.26 -14.76 0.26
C TYR A 195 -12.93 -14.37 1.60
N ALA A 196 -13.32 -13.10 1.75
CA ALA A 196 -13.93 -12.61 2.98
C ALA A 196 -15.28 -13.26 3.27
N ALA A 197 -16.09 -13.51 2.23
CA ALA A 197 -17.34 -14.26 2.36
C ALA A 197 -17.09 -15.71 2.79
N ALA A 198 -16.11 -16.39 2.18
CA ALA A 198 -15.75 -17.76 2.51
C ALA A 198 -15.15 -17.88 3.93
N GLU A 199 -14.41 -16.87 4.39
CA GLU A 199 -13.81 -16.83 5.73
C GLU A 199 -14.86 -16.96 6.84
N GLN A 200 -16.06 -16.39 6.66
CA GLN A 200 -17.14 -16.45 7.65
C GLN A 200 -17.62 -17.86 7.97
N PHE A 201 -17.42 -18.80 7.06
CA PHE A 201 -17.85 -20.19 7.20
C PHE A 201 -16.69 -21.14 7.52
N ARG A 202 -15.47 -20.63 7.70
CA ARG A 202 -14.33 -21.50 8.06
C ARG A 202 -14.49 -22.01 9.49
N PRO A 203 -14.37 -23.33 9.72
CA PRO A 203 -14.40 -23.88 11.06
C PRO A 203 -13.11 -23.49 11.81
N MET A 204 -13.23 -22.63 12.82
CA MET A 204 -12.09 -22.14 13.61
C MET A 204 -11.95 -22.79 15.00
N LYS A 205 -12.88 -23.67 15.39
CA LYS A 205 -12.95 -24.26 16.76
C LYS A 205 -11.63 -24.84 17.26
N LEU A 206 -10.90 -25.58 16.43
CA LEU A 206 -9.62 -26.18 16.84
C LEU A 206 -8.54 -25.11 17.08
N ALA A 207 -8.51 -24.06 16.25
CA ALA A 207 -7.60 -22.95 16.43
C ALA A 207 -7.96 -22.13 17.67
N GLU A 208 -9.26 -21.92 17.94
CA GLU A 208 -9.75 -21.25 19.15
C GLU A 208 -9.30 -21.99 20.42
N VAL A 209 -9.49 -23.31 20.48
CA VAL A 209 -9.03 -24.14 21.61
C VAL A 209 -7.52 -24.04 21.77
N PHE A 210 -6.76 -24.19 20.67
CA PHE A 210 -5.30 -24.10 20.70
C PHE A 210 -4.82 -22.75 21.27
N TRP A 211 -5.34 -21.62 20.77
CA TRP A 211 -4.92 -20.30 21.23
C TRP A 211 -5.38 -20.01 22.66
N HIS A 212 -6.57 -20.50 23.05
CA HIS A 212 -7.05 -20.38 24.42
C HIS A 212 -6.13 -21.14 25.39
N GLU A 213 -5.80 -22.41 25.11
CA GLU A 213 -4.89 -23.20 25.96
C GLU A 213 -3.49 -22.59 26.03
N LEU A 214 -2.96 -22.12 24.91
CA LEU A 214 -1.62 -21.51 24.86
C LEU A 214 -1.54 -20.22 25.67
N MET A 215 -2.61 -19.42 25.67
CA MET A 215 -2.64 -18.09 26.29
C MET A 215 -3.43 -18.04 27.61
N PHE A 216 -3.89 -19.18 28.13
CA PHE A 216 -4.81 -19.25 29.27
C PHE A 216 -4.24 -18.57 30.53
N ASP A 217 -2.97 -18.85 30.83
CA ASP A 217 -2.25 -18.30 31.99
C ASP A 217 -1.41 -17.06 31.63
N PHE A 218 -1.60 -16.48 30.44
CA PHE A 218 -0.87 -15.28 30.05
C PHE A 218 -1.43 -14.06 30.78
N ASP A 219 -0.62 -13.45 31.65
CA ASP A 219 -1.01 -12.23 32.36
C ASP A 219 -0.89 -11.00 31.43
N TRP A 220 -2.03 -10.63 30.85
CA TRP A 220 -2.19 -9.46 29.99
C TRP A 220 -1.91 -8.12 30.69
N HIS A 221 -1.93 -8.08 32.03
CA HIS A 221 -1.61 -6.89 32.82
C HIS A 221 -0.11 -6.77 33.09
N SER A 222 0.60 -7.91 33.14
CA SER A 222 2.06 -7.94 33.09
C SER A 222 2.52 -7.64 31.66
N GLY A 223 2.48 -6.37 31.26
CA GLY A 223 3.11 -5.95 30.01
C GLY A 223 4.54 -6.50 29.93
N PHE A 224 5.00 -6.83 28.72
CA PHE A 224 6.36 -7.38 28.55
C PHE A 224 7.40 -6.57 29.32
N THR A 225 8.23 -7.25 30.13
CA THR A 225 9.35 -6.69 30.89
C THR A 225 10.51 -6.36 29.96
N LEU A 226 10.23 -5.48 29.00
CA LEU A 226 11.25 -4.83 28.20
C LEU A 226 11.69 -3.57 28.95
N PRO A 227 13.00 -3.26 29.01
CA PRO A 227 13.42 -1.95 29.47
C PRO A 227 12.80 -0.89 28.55
N ILE A 228 11.97 -0.02 29.13
CA ILE A 228 11.30 1.06 28.41
C ILE A 228 11.96 2.38 28.76
N ASP A 229 12.25 3.19 27.74
CA ASP A 229 12.80 4.55 27.92
C ASP A 229 11.71 5.55 28.34
N HIS A 230 10.46 5.23 28.05
CA HIS A 230 9.28 6.05 28.37
C HIS A 230 8.19 5.19 28.99
N ARG A 231 7.41 5.77 29.91
CA ARG A 231 6.27 5.10 30.53
C ARG A 231 5.15 4.97 29.49
N ARG A 232 4.63 3.76 29.29
CA ARG A 232 3.45 3.54 28.44
C ARG A 232 2.25 4.30 28.99
N ASP A 233 1.71 5.23 28.22
CA ASP A 233 0.44 5.92 28.51
C ASP A 233 -0.69 5.30 27.68
N SER A 234 -1.87 5.11 28.26
CA SER A 234 -3.05 4.65 27.53
C SER A 234 -3.53 5.65 26.47
N ASN A 235 -3.12 6.92 26.57
CA ASN A 235 -3.48 7.99 25.63
C ASN A 235 -2.37 8.32 24.63
N GLU A 236 -1.26 7.57 24.63
CA GLU A 236 -0.14 7.84 23.74
C GLU A 236 -0.51 7.60 22.27
N LYS A 237 -0.05 8.52 21.41
CA LYS A 237 -0.22 8.38 19.98
C LYS A 237 0.70 7.27 19.48
N PRO A 238 0.23 6.40 18.57
CA PRO A 238 1.05 5.36 17.96
C PRO A 238 2.07 6.03 17.04
N ILE A 239 3.23 6.35 17.59
CA ILE A 239 4.34 6.96 16.87
C ILE A 239 5.44 5.90 16.78
N GLY A 240 5.58 5.33 15.59
CA GLY A 240 6.70 4.46 15.26
C GLY A 240 7.80 5.25 14.58
N LEU A 241 9.00 5.20 15.14
CA LEU A 241 10.22 5.65 14.46
C LEU A 241 10.90 4.41 13.85
N ALA A 242 11.21 4.49 12.56
CA ALA A 242 11.99 3.47 11.87
C ALA A 242 13.37 4.05 11.58
N TYR A 243 14.40 3.30 11.95
CA TYR A 243 15.79 3.62 11.63
C TYR A 243 16.25 2.70 10.51
N ARG A 244 17.01 3.24 9.55
CA ARG A 244 17.69 2.46 8.53
C ARG A 244 19.17 2.46 8.82
N VAL A 245 19.75 1.28 8.99
CA VAL A 245 21.19 1.11 9.10
C VAL A 245 21.69 0.50 7.80
N GLU A 246 22.51 1.23 7.06
CA GLU A 246 23.18 0.75 5.85
C GLU A 246 24.64 0.46 6.15
N PHE A 247 25.10 -0.72 5.73
CA PHE A 247 26.51 -1.07 5.75
C PHE A 247 26.95 -1.33 4.30
N THR A 248 28.04 -0.71 3.89
CA THR A 248 28.73 -1.05 2.65
C THR A 248 29.88 -1.98 3.02
N PHE A 249 29.80 -3.23 2.58
CA PHE A 249 30.93 -4.16 2.70
C PHE A 249 31.90 -3.91 1.55
N ASP A 250 33.20 -3.99 1.81
CA ASP A 250 34.21 -4.04 0.74
C ASP A 250 33.97 -5.27 -0.15
N ASP A 251 34.26 -5.13 -1.45
CA ASP A 251 34.00 -6.13 -2.50
C ASP A 251 34.62 -7.51 -2.21
N ASP A 252 35.58 -7.60 -1.28
CA ASP A 252 36.30 -8.82 -0.90
C ASP A 252 35.55 -9.70 0.13
N ILE A 253 34.41 -9.24 0.66
CA ILE A 253 33.62 -10.03 1.62
C ILE A 253 32.64 -10.93 0.85
N VAL A 254 33.10 -12.14 0.48
CA VAL A 254 32.25 -13.20 -0.06
C VAL A 254 31.33 -13.73 1.05
N ILE A 255 30.09 -13.24 1.07
CA ILE A 255 29.05 -13.80 1.94
C ILE A 255 28.40 -14.99 1.22
N SER A 256 28.90 -16.21 1.50
CA SER A 256 28.18 -17.43 1.13
C SER A 256 27.12 -17.75 2.20
N GLN A 257 25.87 -17.35 1.98
CA GLN A 257 24.74 -17.97 2.70
C GLN A 257 23.56 -18.23 1.76
N SER A 258 23.28 -19.52 1.59
CA SER A 258 22.04 -20.06 1.06
C SER A 258 20.93 -19.93 2.09
N ASN A 259 19.97 -19.01 1.85
CA ASN A 259 18.61 -19.13 2.37
C ASN A 259 17.66 -18.50 1.35
N ARG A 260 16.95 -19.35 0.61
CA ARG A 260 15.83 -18.98 -0.26
C ARG A 260 14.75 -18.37 0.63
N PHE A 261 14.60 -17.03 0.65
CA PHE A 261 13.38 -16.24 0.95
C PHE A 261 13.74 -14.80 1.34
N MET A 262 14.61 -14.12 0.59
CA MET A 262 14.77 -12.66 0.64
C MET A 262 15.05 -12.20 -0.79
N ARG A 263 14.02 -11.78 -1.53
CA ARG A 263 14.20 -11.21 -2.87
C ARG A 263 14.57 -9.74 -2.73
N TRP A 264 15.87 -9.47 -2.72
CA TRP A 264 16.42 -8.15 -3.03
C TRP A 264 16.35 -7.94 -4.55
N TYR A 265 15.76 -6.84 -5.00
CA TYR A 265 15.93 -6.38 -6.38
C TYR A 265 17.27 -5.65 -6.48
N GLU A 266 18.35 -6.39 -6.71
CA GLU A 266 19.62 -5.82 -7.15
C GLU A 266 19.56 -5.52 -8.65
N CYS A 267 20.03 -4.34 -9.05
CA CYS A 267 20.54 -4.13 -10.41
C CYS A 267 21.89 -3.43 -10.29
N SER A 268 22.94 -4.24 -10.44
CA SER A 268 24.33 -3.84 -10.56
C SER A 268 24.56 -2.97 -11.81
N GLN A 269 25.23 -1.83 -11.64
CA GLN A 269 26.58 -1.55 -12.16
C GLN A 269 26.91 -0.05 -12.13
N ALA A 270 28.10 0.20 -11.59
CA ALA A 270 29.02 1.34 -11.77
C ALA A 270 28.69 2.70 -11.14
N ILE A 271 29.50 3.00 -10.12
CA ILE A 271 29.77 4.28 -9.47
C ILE A 271 30.38 5.27 -10.49
N PRO A 272 30.18 6.60 -10.33
CA PRO A 272 31.32 7.38 -9.89
C PRO A 272 31.03 8.22 -8.65
N SER A 273 32.07 8.25 -7.82
CA SER A 273 32.23 8.91 -6.55
C SER A 273 31.88 10.40 -6.59
N ARG A 274 31.01 10.85 -5.69
CA ARG A 274 31.25 12.05 -4.90
C ARG A 274 30.29 12.14 -3.72
N THR A 275 30.88 12.46 -2.58
CA THR A 275 30.33 12.74 -1.26
C THR A 275 29.18 13.74 -1.29
N GLU A 276 27.96 13.28 -1.03
CA GLU A 276 26.91 14.07 -0.37
C GLU A 276 26.20 13.17 0.64
N ARG A 277 26.32 13.56 1.91
CA ARG A 277 25.70 12.93 3.08
C ARG A 277 24.21 13.28 3.03
N LEU A 278 23.37 12.36 2.56
CA LEU A 278 21.92 12.46 2.68
C LEU A 278 21.48 11.60 3.86
N ASP A 279 20.96 12.24 4.91
CA ASP A 279 20.25 11.58 6.02
C ASP A 279 18.96 10.96 5.46
N TRP A 280 19.01 9.64 5.22
CA TRP A 280 17.94 8.81 4.64
C TRP A 280 16.99 8.19 5.70
N ASP A 281 16.79 8.87 6.82
CA ASP A 281 15.78 8.46 7.81
C ASP A 281 14.37 8.68 7.25
N ILE A 282 13.50 7.67 7.42
CA ILE A 282 12.15 7.47 6.82
C ILE A 282 12.18 6.63 5.53
N TYR A 283 12.67 5.40 5.60
CA TYR A 283 12.41 4.38 4.56
C TYR A 283 11.91 3.06 5.18
N GLN A 284 10.59 2.93 5.29
CA GLN A 284 9.90 1.65 5.08
C GLN A 284 9.17 1.66 3.71
N SER A 285 9.74 2.38 2.75
CA SER A 285 9.29 2.45 1.37
C SER A 285 10.14 1.48 0.54
N VAL A 286 9.50 0.54 -0.15
CA VAL A 286 10.17 -0.27 -1.19
C VAL A 286 10.53 0.67 -2.34
N CYS A 287 11.76 1.19 -2.35
CA CYS A 287 12.32 1.93 -3.48
C CYS A 287 12.42 0.98 -4.69
N THR A 288 11.42 1.02 -5.57
CA THR A 288 11.43 0.22 -6.79
C THR A 288 11.75 1.12 -7.98
N ARG A 289 12.87 0.87 -8.67
CA ARG A 289 13.25 1.62 -9.88
C ARG A 289 12.31 1.29 -11.04
N VAL A 290 11.66 2.31 -11.61
CA VAL A 290 10.97 2.17 -12.91
C VAL A 290 12.01 2.37 -14.02
N VAL A 291 12.48 1.27 -14.61
CA VAL A 291 13.32 1.32 -15.82
C VAL A 291 12.44 1.06 -17.04
N GLN A 292 12.28 2.09 -17.87
CA GLN A 292 11.62 1.97 -19.17
C GLN A 292 12.66 1.50 -20.20
N HIS A 293 12.52 0.27 -20.72
CA HIS A 293 13.34 -0.19 -21.83
C HIS A 293 12.66 0.17 -23.16
N SER A 294 13.17 1.20 -23.84
CA SER A 294 12.86 1.41 -25.26
C SER A 294 13.71 0.44 -26.09
N LYS A 295 13.09 -0.60 -26.66
CA LYS A 295 13.72 -1.37 -27.74
C LYS A 295 13.65 -0.53 -29.02
N SER A 296 14.73 0.17 -29.35
CA SER A 296 14.97 0.62 -30.71
C SER A 296 15.37 -0.60 -31.54
N ILE A 297 14.45 -1.09 -32.37
CA ILE A 297 14.80 -1.98 -33.47
C ILE A 297 15.39 -1.07 -34.55
N ARG A 298 16.71 -1.13 -34.74
CA ARG A 298 17.35 -0.68 -35.98
C ARG A 298 17.26 -1.84 -36.97
N MET A 299 16.58 -1.61 -38.09
CA MET A 299 16.85 -2.31 -39.34
C MET A 299 18.21 -1.89 -39.87
#